data_AF-A0A7K2E9V5-F1
#
_entry.id   AF-A0A7K2E9V5-F1
#
_cell.length_a   1.000
_cell.length_b   1.000
_cell.length_c   1.000
_cell.angle_alpha   90.00
_cell.angle_beta   90.00
_cell.angle_gamma   90.00
#
_symmetry.space_group_name_H-M   'P 1'
#
loop_
_entity.id
_entity.type
_entity.pdbx_description
1 polymer ?
#
loop_
_entity_poly.entity_id
_entity_poly.type
_entity_poly.pdbx_seq_one_letter_code
_entity_poly.pdbx_strand_id
1 'polypeptide(L)'
;MGEWVDPESLQTILLGAIMALGVLAALLMRVVRRLLLRLVLVGLIGALAVSLWLQRADLQDCVETCSCKLYGQEVAVPADANPSCA
;
A
#
# COMPACT_ATOMS: atom_id res chain seq x y z
N MET A 1 29.32 -46.00 2.54
CA MET A 1 28.25 -45.40 1.74
C MET A 1 28.75 -44.03 1.29
N GLY A 2 29.25 -43.75 0.09
CA GLY A 2 29.57 -44.52 -1.11
C GLY A 2 30.66 -43.73 -1.87
N GLU A 3 31.64 -44.44 -2.43
CA GLU A 3 32.86 -43.88 -3.07
C GLU A 3 32.69 -43.66 -4.59
N TRP A 4 31.45 -43.46 -5.06
CA TRP A 4 31.12 -43.36 -6.49
C TRP A 4 30.71 -41.96 -6.94
N VAL A 5 31.07 -40.92 -6.17
CA VAL A 5 30.74 -39.54 -6.53
C VAL A 5 31.99 -38.84 -7.00
N ASP A 6 32.19 -38.82 -8.32
CA ASP A 6 33.30 -38.11 -8.94
C ASP A 6 33.24 -36.61 -8.58
N PRO A 7 34.34 -36.02 -8.10
CA PRO A 7 34.38 -34.66 -7.58
C PRO A 7 33.97 -33.61 -8.63
N GLU A 8 34.20 -33.90 -9.90
CA GLU A 8 33.80 -33.08 -11.05
C GLU A 8 32.27 -33.01 -11.25
N SER A 9 31.54 -34.08 -10.94
CA SER A 9 30.08 -34.14 -11.01
C SER A 9 29.45 -33.35 -9.86
N LEU A 10 30.02 -33.43 -8.65
CA LEU A 10 29.58 -32.61 -7.51
C LEU A 10 29.71 -31.12 -7.81
N GLN A 11 30.83 -30.72 -8.40
CA GLN A 11 31.12 -29.31 -8.66
C GLN A 11 30.15 -28.71 -9.71
N THR A 12 29.82 -29.47 -10.75
CA THR A 12 28.84 -29.05 -11.77
C THR A 12 27.41 -29.01 -11.22
N ILE A 13 27.00 -29.99 -10.41
CA ILE A 13 25.69 -29.98 -9.75
C ILE A 13 25.58 -28.77 -8.80
N LEU A 14 26.63 -28.49 -8.03
CA LEU A 14 26.65 -27.36 -7.09
C LEU A 14 26.55 -26.02 -7.84
N LEU A 15 27.31 -25.85 -8.93
CA LEU A 15 27.22 -24.68 -9.80
C LEU A 15 25.81 -24.53 -10.39
N GLY A 16 25.21 -25.62 -10.86
CA GLY A 16 23.84 -25.64 -11.35
C GLY A 16 22.83 -25.22 -10.27
N ALA A 17 22.98 -25.73 -9.05
CA ALA A 17 22.12 -25.39 -7.92
C ALA A 17 22.24 -23.92 -7.53
N ILE A 18 23.46 -23.37 -7.47
CA ILE A 18 23.69 -21.94 -7.20
C ILE A 18 23.05 -21.07 -8.28
N MET A 19 23.21 -21.44 -9.56
CA MET A 19 22.63 -20.69 -10.66
C MET A 19 21.09 -20.74 -10.58
N ALA A 20 20.51 -21.91 -10.34
CA ALA A 20 19.07 -22.09 -10.19
C ALA A 20 18.50 -21.27 -9.03
N LEU A 21 19.16 -21.29 -7.86
CA LEU A 21 18.80 -20.48 -6.70
C LEU A 21 18.86 -18.98 -7.02
N GLY A 22 19.90 -18.53 -7.72
CA GLY A 22 20.05 -17.15 -8.15
C GLY A 22 18.91 -16.71 -9.08
N VAL A 23 18.53 -17.55 -10.04
CA VAL A 23 17.39 -17.28 -10.94
C VAL A 23 16.08 -17.23 -10.17
N LEU A 24 15.86 -18.17 -9.24
CA LEU A 24 14.67 -18.19 -8.40
C LEU A 24 14.56 -16.91 -7.57
N ALA A 25 15.65 -16.50 -6.92
CA ALA A 25 15.71 -15.28 -6.14
C ALA A 25 15.42 -14.04 -7.00
N ALA A 26 15.99 -13.96 -8.21
CA ALA A 26 15.73 -12.86 -9.14
C ALA A 26 14.25 -12.81 -9.59
N LEU A 27 13.63 -13.96 -9.84
CA LEU A 27 12.21 -14.06 -10.18
C LEU A 27 11.33 -13.60 -9.03
N LEU A 28 11.58 -14.09 -7.81
CA LEU A 28 10.87 -13.66 -6.61
C LEU A 28 11.01 -12.16 -6.39
N MET A 29 12.21 -11.61 -6.51
CA MET A 29 12.44 -10.18 -6.37
C MET A 29 11.68 -9.35 -7.42
N ARG A 30 11.62 -9.82 -8.67
CA ARG A 30 10.81 -9.16 -9.73
C ARG A 30 9.31 -9.21 -9.41
N VAL A 31 8.82 -10.34 -8.94
CA VAL A 31 7.42 -10.53 -8.56
C VAL A 31 7.06 -9.62 -7.39
N VAL A 32 7.85 -9.64 -6.31
CA VAL A 32 7.69 -8.76 -5.15
C VAL A 32 7.72 -7.29 -5.56
N ARG A 33 8.67 -6.87 -6.40
CA ARG A 33 8.74 -5.46 -6.86
C ARG A 33 7.47 -5.03 -7.61
N ARG A 34 6.90 -5.90 -8.45
CA ARG A 34 5.63 -5.62 -9.14
C ARG A 34 4.45 -5.59 -8.17
N LEU A 35 4.40 -6.50 -7.21
CA LEU A 35 3.37 -6.55 -6.17
C LEU A 35 3.43 -5.32 -5.26
N LEU A 36 4.61 -4.89 -4.83
CA LEU A 36 4.80 -3.71 -4.00
C LEU A 36 4.24 -2.47 -4.68
N LEU A 37 4.52 -2.25 -5.97
CA LEU A 37 3.97 -1.11 -6.70
C LEU A 37 2.44 -1.13 -6.74
N ARG A 38 1.83 -2.31 -6.93
CA ARG A 38 0.38 -2.47 -6.89
C ARG A 38 -0.19 -2.21 -5.49
N LEU A 39 0.44 -2.75 -4.45
CA LEU A 39 0.04 -2.55 -3.06
C LEU A 39 0.15 -1.09 -2.65
N VAL A 40 1.21 -0.39 -3.06
CA VAL A 40 1.36 1.05 -2.83
C VAL A 40 0.23 1.81 -3.49
N LEU A 41 -0.10 1.51 -4.75
CA LEU A 41 -1.20 2.18 -5.46
C LEU A 41 -2.55 1.93 -4.77
N VAL A 42 -2.86 0.67 -4.44
CA VAL A 42 -4.10 0.30 -3.75
C VAL A 42 -4.15 0.93 -2.36
N GLY A 43 -3.04 0.94 -1.64
CA GLY A 43 -2.92 1.60 -0.34
C GLY A 43 -3.15 3.11 -0.42
N LEU A 44 -2.63 3.77 -1.46
CA LEU A 44 -2.85 5.19 -1.69
C LEU A 44 -4.33 5.50 -1.94
N ILE A 45 -4.97 4.71 -2.80
CA ILE A 45 -6.41 4.83 -3.09
C ILE A 45 -7.23 4.58 -1.82
N GLY A 46 -6.89 3.55 -1.05
CA GLY A 46 -7.54 3.25 0.23
C GLY A 46 -7.39 4.39 1.24
N ALA A 47 -6.18 4.95 1.36
CA ALA A 47 -5.93 6.11 2.22
C ALA A 47 -6.75 7.33 1.81
N LEU A 48 -6.89 7.60 0.51
CA LEU A 48 -7.74 8.67 -0.02
C LEU A 48 -9.23 8.40 0.25
N ALA A 49 -9.69 7.16 0.08
CA ALA A 49 -11.08 6.81 0.39
C ALA A 49 -11.38 6.99 1.88
N VAL A 50 -10.46 6.59 2.75
CA VAL A 50 -10.57 6.78 4.20
C VAL A 50 -10.57 8.26 4.56
N SER A 51 -9.67 9.07 3.99
CA SER A 51 -9.62 10.51 4.29
C SER A 51 -10.90 11.24 3.86
N LEU A 52 -11.46 10.91 2.70
CA LEU A 52 -12.76 11.42 2.26
C LEU A 52 -13.91 10.98 3.18
N TRP A 53 -13.84 9.75 3.70
CA TRP A 53 -14.86 9.24 4.62
C TRP A 53 -14.84 9.96 5.96
N LEU A 54 -13.65 10.23 6.52
CA LEU A 54 -13.52 11.04 7.73
C LEU A 54 -14.04 12.45 7.50
N GLN A 55 -13.68 13.06 6.37
CA GLN A 55 -14.20 14.37 6.00
C GLN A 55 -15.73 14.40 5.92
N ARG A 56 -16.37 13.33 5.43
CA ARG A 56 -17.83 13.23 5.43
C ARG A 56 -18.43 13.21 6.84
N ALA A 57 -17.78 12.56 7.80
CA ALA A 57 -18.24 12.55 9.19
C ALA A 57 -18.15 13.96 9.80
N ASP A 58 -17.03 14.66 9.56
CA ASP A 58 -16.89 16.07 9.96
C ASP A 58 -17.96 16.97 9.33
N LEU A 59 -18.38 16.71 8.08
CA LEU A 59 -19.49 17.43 7.44
C LEU A 59 -20.85 17.15 8.10
N GLN A 60 -21.07 15.99 8.74
CA GLN A 60 -22.33 15.74 9.45
C GLN A 60 -22.38 16.49 10.77
N ASP A 61 -21.28 16.48 11.54
CA ASP A 61 -21.16 17.26 12.79
C ASP A 61 -21.19 18.79 12.53
N CYS A 62 -20.73 19.19 11.35
CA CYS A 62 -20.74 20.56 10.85
C CYS A 62 -22.16 21.14 10.65
N VAL A 63 -23.10 20.31 10.21
CA VAL A 63 -24.51 20.73 10.02
C VAL A 63 -25.20 20.97 11.37
N GLU A 64 -24.79 20.27 12.42
CA GLU A 64 -25.36 20.41 13.77
C GLU A 64 -24.73 21.55 14.58
N THR A 65 -23.43 21.86 14.39
CA THR A 65 -22.69 22.82 15.23
C THR A 65 -22.35 24.14 14.55
N CYS A 66 -22.59 24.27 13.24
CA CYS A 66 -22.38 25.49 12.44
C CYS A 66 -20.94 26.04 12.41
N SER A 67 -19.96 25.27 12.90
CA SER A 67 -18.54 25.62 13.01
C SER A 67 -17.71 24.41 12.60
N CYS A 68 -16.97 24.50 11.49
CA CYS A 68 -16.38 23.31 10.87
C CYS A 68 -14.92 23.52 10.47
N LYS A 69 -14.12 22.47 10.63
CA LYS A 69 -12.73 22.42 10.16
C LYS A 69 -12.62 21.52 8.94
N LEU A 70 -12.58 22.09 7.74
CA LEU A 70 -12.24 21.33 6.53
C LEU A 70 -10.73 21.30 6.38
N TYR A 71 -10.12 20.11 6.40
CA TYR A 71 -8.66 19.94 6.29
C TYR A 71 -7.86 20.80 7.29
N GLY A 72 -8.41 21.00 8.51
CA GLY A 72 -7.78 21.81 9.55
C GLY A 72 -7.97 23.33 9.39
N GLN A 73 -8.68 23.77 8.35
CA GLN A 73 -9.03 25.17 8.15
C GLN A 73 -10.46 25.44 8.63
N GLU A 74 -10.60 26.37 9.56
CA GLU A 74 -11.91 26.83 10.04
C GLU A 74 -12.65 27.52 8.89
N VAL A 75 -13.80 26.97 8.51
CA VAL A 75 -14.73 27.54 7.54
C VAL A 75 -16.03 27.87 8.26
N ALA A 76 -16.37 29.16 8.30
CA ALA A 76 -17.66 29.61 8.76
C ALA A 76 -18.69 29.33 7.67
N VAL A 77 -19.75 28.59 8.00
CA VAL A 77 -20.86 28.34 7.07
C VAL A 77 -21.70 29.62 7.01
N PRO A 78 -21.83 30.26 5.82
CA PRO A 78 -22.64 31.46 5.69
C PRO A 78 -24.12 31.13 5.93
N ALA A 79 -24.80 31.93 6.75
CA ALA A 79 -26.17 31.66 7.23
C ALA A 79 -27.22 31.60 6.09
N ASP A 80 -26.91 32.22 4.94
CA ASP A 80 -27.67 32.16 3.69
C ASP A 80 -27.61 30.79 2.99
N ALA A 81 -26.64 29.94 3.33
CA ALA A 81 -26.47 28.60 2.74
C ALA A 81 -27.03 27.45 3.60
N ASN A 82 -27.19 27.65 4.93
CA ASN A 82 -27.79 26.67 5.82
C ASN A 82 -28.80 27.35 6.77
N PRO A 83 -30.12 27.19 6.55
CA PRO A 83 -31.16 27.81 7.40
C PRO A 83 -31.21 27.23 8.82
N SER A 84 -30.54 26.10 9.07
CA SER A 84 -30.38 25.53 10.41
C SER A 84 -29.32 26.23 11.26
N CYS A 85 -28.50 27.11 10.64
CA CYS A 85 -27.41 27.87 11.27
C CYS A 85 -27.71 29.37 11.35
N ALA A 86 -28.98 29.76 11.21
CA ALA A 86 -29.46 31.14 11.26
C ALA A 86 -29.91 31.56 12.66
#